data_AF-A0AB73BD38-F1
#
_entry.id   AF-A0AB73BD38-F1
#
_cell.length_a   1.000
_cell.length_b   1.000
_cell.length_c   1.000
_cell.angle_alpha   90.00
_cell.angle_beta   90.00
_cell.angle_gamma   90.00
#
_symmetry.space_group_name_H-M   'P 1'
#
loop_
_entity.id
_entity.type
_entity.pdbx_description
1 polymer ?
#
loop_
_entity_poly.entity_id
_entity_poly.type
_entity_poly.pdbx_seq_one_letter_code
_entity_poly.pdbx_strand_id
1 'polypeptide(L)'
;MIPKKIFPQNIYLNLALIFSISSVILIGLFSSNIPSIVSWGQKYEDLHFNLSVSFISSYIFYFIVVHLKERKDFQYTLPYISGLTNKVLSEHKSLMISLDKRLTGNKNYDTATAPQLKEEDLYKILSNLALADEAPLLLATENRNTNWREYIIFRCEETRSSIEKIISLTLFLQSEYAHIILKLESCSLLKTSDNLKSPAFVQMVNNSGMNFLLDDFYKYHVICLELEDYKNKHMTVFG
;
A
#
# COMPACT_ATOMS: atom_id res chain seq x y z
N MET A 1 12.24 -2.45 14.04
CA MET A 1 11.65 -1.41 14.92
C MET A 1 12.21 -0.05 14.51
N ILE A 2 11.59 0.66 13.57
CA ILE A 2 11.87 2.09 13.38
C ILE A 2 10.86 2.82 14.26
N PRO A 3 11.28 3.59 15.27
CA PRO A 3 10.33 4.39 16.01
C PRO A 3 9.80 5.47 15.07
N LYS A 4 8.63 5.24 14.45
CA LYS A 4 7.84 6.35 13.89
C LYS A 4 7.67 7.34 15.05
N LYS A 5 8.24 8.54 14.87
CA LYS A 5 8.40 9.60 15.88
C LYS A 5 7.14 9.73 16.73
N ILE A 6 7.33 9.83 18.05
CA ILE A 6 6.25 9.97 19.05
C ILE A 6 5.51 11.31 18.88
N PHE A 7 6.18 12.29 18.29
CA PHE A 7 5.63 13.62 18.01
C PHE A 7 5.09 13.73 16.59
N PRO A 8 4.08 14.60 16.37
CA PRO A 8 3.56 14.88 15.04
C PRO A 8 4.71 15.29 14.10
N GLN A 9 4.67 14.81 12.87
CA GLN A 9 5.75 15.02 11.90
C GLN A 9 5.92 16.48 11.48
N ASN A 10 4.92 17.33 11.72
CA ASN A 10 4.94 18.73 11.33
C ASN A 10 5.90 19.52 12.23
N ILE A 11 7.06 19.87 11.67
CA ILE A 11 8.12 20.63 12.36
C ILE A 11 7.61 21.99 12.87
N TYR A 12 6.72 22.65 12.13
CA TYR A 12 6.21 23.98 12.48
C TYR A 12 5.33 23.94 13.73
N LEU A 13 4.49 22.91 13.86
CA LEU A 13 3.65 22.69 15.04
C LEU A 13 4.50 22.43 16.30
N ASN A 14 5.56 21.63 16.17
CA ASN A 14 6.48 21.35 17.28
C ASN A 14 7.27 22.60 17.68
N LEU A 15 7.74 23.40 16.71
CA LEU A 15 8.44 24.65 16.98
C LEU A 15 7.53 25.68 17.66
N ALA A 16 6.29 25.82 17.18
CA ALA A 16 5.30 26.70 17.80
C ALA A 16 4.97 26.28 19.24
N LEU A 17 4.94 24.97 19.53
CA LEU A 17 4.76 24.45 20.88
C LEU A 17 5.95 24.82 21.79
N ILE A 18 7.18 24.58 21.33
CA ILE A 18 8.40 24.92 22.09
C ILE A 18 8.43 26.42 22.39
N PHE A 19 8.11 27.25 21.39
CA PHE A 19 8.02 28.70 21.56
C PHE A 19 6.96 29.08 22.59
N SER A 20 5.75 28.51 22.49
CA SER A 20 4.66 28.81 23.43
C SER A 20 4.98 28.40 24.86
N ILE A 21 5.58 27.22 25.06
CA ILE A 21 6.03 26.75 26.38
C ILE A 21 7.13 27.67 26.92
N SER A 22 8.12 28.02 26.09
CA SER A 22 9.19 28.93 26.50
C SER A 22 8.65 30.31 26.89
N SER A 23 7.69 30.85 26.12
CA SER A 23 7.04 32.13 26.44
C SER A 23 6.30 32.08 27.78
N VAL A 24 5.54 31.01 28.04
CA VAL A 24 4.83 30.82 29.31
C VAL A 24 5.80 30.73 30.50
N ILE A 25 6.91 30.01 30.35
CA ILE A 25 7.94 29.91 31.40
C ILE A 25 8.63 31.25 31.61
N LEU A 26 9.03 31.94 30.55
CA LEU A 26 9.69 33.24 30.64
C LEU A 26 8.79 34.29 31.28
N ILE A 27 7.53 34.40 30.84
CA ILE A 27 6.55 35.29 31.47
C ILE A 27 6.35 34.90 32.93
N GLY A 28 6.10 33.63 33.24
CA GLY A 28 5.89 33.18 34.62
C GLY A 28 7.06 33.48 35.58
N LEU A 29 8.31 33.40 35.09
CA LEU A 29 9.51 33.64 35.90
C LEU A 29 9.91 35.13 35.99
N PHE A 30 9.76 35.90 34.92
CA PHE A 30 10.25 37.28 34.85
C PHE A 30 9.17 38.36 35.10
N SER A 31 7.88 38.04 34.92
CA SER A 31 6.77 38.99 35.08
C SER A 31 6.61 39.52 36.50
N SER A 32 7.03 38.74 37.51
CA SER A 32 6.76 39.04 38.91
C SER A 32 7.52 40.27 39.47
N ASN A 33 8.45 40.89 38.73
CA ASN A 33 9.33 41.92 39.28
C ASN A 33 9.68 43.13 38.37
N ILE A 34 9.12 43.28 37.17
CA ILE A 34 9.48 44.41 36.29
C ILE A 34 8.44 45.52 36.40
N PRO A 35 8.78 46.72 36.94
CA PRO A 35 7.88 47.87 36.88
C PRO A 35 7.62 48.22 35.42
N SER A 36 6.34 48.30 35.05
CA SER A 36 5.91 48.49 33.66
C SER A 36 6.44 49.81 33.11
N ILE A 37 7.51 49.72 32.30
CA ILE A 37 8.11 50.88 31.61
C ILE A 37 7.07 51.53 30.66
N VAL A 38 6.09 50.76 30.20
CA VAL A 38 5.04 51.22 29.28
C VAL A 38 3.67 50.77 29.78
N SER A 39 2.70 51.68 29.79
CA SER A 39 1.35 51.48 30.35
C SER A 39 0.52 50.39 29.66
N TRP A 40 0.88 49.99 28.44
CA TRP A 40 0.21 48.90 27.70
C TRP A 40 0.93 47.55 27.83
N GLY A 41 2.16 47.50 28.35
CA GLY A 41 3.02 46.31 28.33
C GLY A 41 2.39 45.13 29.07
N GLN A 42 1.81 45.38 30.25
CA GLN A 42 1.15 44.35 31.06
C GLN A 42 -0.07 43.74 30.36
N LYS A 43 -0.87 44.55 29.64
CA LYS A 43 -2.00 44.03 28.85
C LYS A 43 -1.55 43.17 27.67
N TYR A 44 -0.45 43.54 27.03
CA TYR A 44 0.13 42.74 25.95
C TYR A 44 0.69 41.42 26.46
N GLU A 45 1.36 41.45 27.60
CA GLU A 45 1.90 40.27 28.26
C GLU A 45 0.80 39.27 28.64
N ASP A 46 -0.28 39.75 29.27
CA ASP A 46 -1.45 38.94 29.59
C ASP A 46 -2.08 38.31 28.34
N LEU A 47 -2.21 39.10 27.26
CA LEU A 47 -2.72 38.60 25.98
C LEU A 47 -1.82 37.50 25.39
N HIS A 48 -0.50 37.73 25.36
CA HIS A 48 0.46 36.78 24.82
C HIS A 48 0.52 35.49 25.65
N PHE A 49 0.47 35.61 26.97
CA PHE A 49 0.38 34.49 27.89
C PHE A 49 -0.87 33.64 27.63
N ASN A 50 -2.05 34.29 27.61
CA ASN A 50 -3.32 33.60 27.37
C ASN A 50 -3.36 32.92 25.99
N LEU A 51 -2.78 33.55 24.96
CA LEU A 51 -2.65 32.95 23.64
C LEU A 51 -1.75 31.71 23.66
N SER A 52 -0.60 31.79 24.35
CA SER A 52 0.36 30.68 24.46
C SER A 52 -0.23 29.50 25.23
N VAL A 53 -0.91 29.75 26.35
CA VAL A 53 -1.62 28.72 27.13
C VAL A 53 -2.75 28.09 26.29
N SER A 54 -3.52 28.90 25.58
CA SER A 54 -4.59 28.40 24.70
C SER A 54 -4.04 27.53 23.57
N PHE A 55 -2.91 27.93 22.98
CA PHE A 55 -2.23 27.14 21.96
C PHE A 55 -1.72 25.80 22.52
N ILE A 56 -1.08 25.81 23.70
CA ILE A 56 -0.63 24.58 24.38
C ILE A 56 -1.81 23.64 24.63
N SER A 57 -2.92 24.16 25.16
CA SER A 57 -4.13 23.37 25.40
C SER A 57 -4.69 22.76 24.11
N SER A 58 -4.79 23.55 23.04
CA SER A 58 -5.23 23.08 21.72
C SER A 58 -4.29 22.01 21.15
N TYR A 59 -2.97 22.18 21.30
CA TYR A 59 -1.99 21.20 20.87
C TYR A 59 -2.11 19.88 21.65
N ILE A 60 -2.27 19.94 22.97
CA ILE A 60 -2.49 18.75 23.81
C ILE A 60 -3.75 18.03 23.36
N PHE A 61 -4.85 18.76 23.13
CA PHE A 61 -6.10 18.19 22.64
C PHE A 61 -5.91 17.51 21.28
N TYR A 62 -5.29 18.18 20.31
CA TYR A 62 -4.96 17.60 19.01
C TYR A 62 -4.11 16.33 19.16
N PHE A 63 -3.06 16.39 19.98
CA PHE A 63 -2.16 15.26 20.17
C PHE A 63 -2.87 14.04 20.76
N ILE A 64 -3.72 14.25 21.77
CA ILE A 64 -4.42 13.15 22.45
C ILE A 64 -5.57 12.62 21.58
N VAL A 65 -6.40 13.50 21.04
CA VAL A 65 -7.66 13.13 20.38
C VAL A 65 -7.43 12.64 18.96
N VAL A 66 -6.48 13.25 18.25
CA VAL A 66 -6.21 12.95 16.84
C VAL A 66 -4.98 12.07 16.73
N HIS A 67 -3.81 12.55 17.13
CA HIS A 67 -2.55 11.87 16.83
C HIS A 67 -2.39 10.51 17.52
N LEU A 68 -2.70 10.43 18.83
CA LEU A 68 -2.63 9.15 19.55
C LEU A 68 -3.67 8.15 19.05
N LYS A 69 -4.87 8.61 18.69
CA LYS A 69 -5.92 7.75 18.15
C LYS A 69 -5.53 7.19 16.78
N GLU A 70 -5.14 8.06 15.84
CA GLU A 70 -4.63 7.65 14.52
C GLU A 70 -3.49 6.65 14.63
N ARG A 71 -2.57 6.86 15.58
CA ARG A 71 -1.45 5.93 15.80
C ARG A 71 -1.92 4.56 16.29
N LYS A 72 -2.86 4.50 17.23
CA LYS A 72 -3.42 3.24 17.72
C LYS A 72 -4.18 2.52 16.61
N ASP A 73 -5.05 3.23 15.89
CA ASP A 73 -5.84 2.66 14.80
C ASP A 73 -4.91 2.13 13.69
N PHE A 74 -3.84 2.86 13.37
CA PHE A 74 -2.81 2.41 12.44
C PHE A 74 -2.07 1.16 12.94
N GLN A 75 -1.75 1.06 14.23
CA GLN A 75 -1.07 -0.11 14.80
C GLN A 75 -1.88 -1.40 14.68
N TYR A 76 -3.20 -1.34 14.86
CA TYR A 76 -4.07 -2.51 14.73
C TYR A 76 -4.41 -2.84 13.28
N THR A 77 -4.51 -1.83 12.41
CA THR A 77 -4.92 -2.02 11.02
C THR A 77 -3.73 -2.40 10.12
N LEU A 78 -2.52 -1.93 10.42
CA LEU A 78 -1.34 -2.17 9.58
C LEU A 78 -0.99 -3.67 9.42
N PRO A 79 -1.02 -4.52 10.45
CA PRO A 79 -0.77 -5.95 10.28
C PRO A 79 -1.77 -6.61 9.31
N TYR A 80 -3.04 -6.21 9.39
CA TYR A 80 -4.09 -6.71 8.51
C TYR A 80 -3.86 -6.26 7.06
N ILE A 81 -3.58 -4.97 6.84
CA ILE A 81 -3.24 -4.43 5.50
C ILE A 81 -1.98 -5.12 4.95
N SER A 82 -0.95 -5.31 5.79
CA SER A 82 0.28 -6.01 5.40
C SER A 82 0.01 -7.45 4.99
N GLY A 83 -0.86 -8.15 5.74
CA GLY A 83 -1.32 -9.49 5.38
C GLY A 83 -2.01 -9.54 4.02
N LEU A 84 -2.92 -8.60 3.73
CA LEU A 84 -3.58 -8.48 2.43
C LEU A 84 -2.60 -8.12 1.31
N THR A 85 -1.64 -7.23 1.59
CA THR A 85 -0.57 -6.86 0.65
C THR A 85 0.29 -8.08 0.29
N ASN A 86 0.68 -8.87 1.30
CA ASN A 86 1.44 -10.09 1.08
C ASN A 86 0.64 -11.12 0.29
N LYS A 87 -0.67 -11.19 0.49
CA LYS A 87 -1.55 -12.05 -0.33
C LYS A 87 -1.52 -11.61 -1.79
N VAL A 88 -1.71 -10.32 -2.09
CA VAL A 88 -1.60 -9.77 -3.45
C VAL A 88 -0.24 -10.11 -4.09
N LEU A 89 0.86 -9.87 -3.38
CA LEU A 89 2.20 -10.18 -3.88
C LEU A 89 2.44 -11.69 -4.04
N SER A 90 1.83 -12.53 -3.20
CA SER A 90 1.90 -13.99 -3.31
C SER A 90 1.18 -14.49 -4.57
N GLU A 91 0.02 -13.92 -4.90
CA GLU A 91 -0.70 -14.25 -6.13
C GLU A 91 0.11 -13.85 -7.37
N HIS A 92 0.69 -12.65 -7.37
CA HIS A 92 1.60 -12.19 -8.42
C HIS A 92 2.82 -13.10 -8.56
N LYS A 93 3.51 -13.43 -7.47
CA LYS A 93 4.66 -14.35 -7.46
C LYS A 93 4.30 -15.71 -8.04
N SER A 94 3.17 -16.27 -7.59
CA SER A 94 2.69 -17.57 -8.06
C SER A 94 2.44 -17.57 -9.57
N LEU A 95 1.81 -16.51 -10.09
CA LEU A 95 1.55 -16.32 -11.51
C LEU A 95 2.86 -16.22 -12.32
N MET A 96 3.79 -15.36 -11.89
CA MET A 96 5.06 -15.12 -12.57
C MET A 96 5.99 -16.34 -12.56
N ILE A 97 6.12 -17.02 -11.41
CA ILE A 97 6.89 -18.28 -11.31
C ILE A 97 6.29 -19.36 -12.22
N SER A 98 4.97 -19.43 -12.33
CA SER A 98 4.30 -20.41 -13.19
C SER A 98 4.58 -20.16 -14.67
N LEU A 99 4.66 -18.90 -15.09
CA LEU A 99 5.06 -18.51 -16.44
C LEU A 99 6.55 -18.79 -16.70
N ASP A 100 7.42 -18.42 -15.77
CA ASP A 100 8.87 -18.59 -15.91
C ASP A 100 9.31 -20.07 -15.96
N LYS A 101 8.63 -20.93 -15.19
CA LYS A 101 8.81 -22.39 -15.26
C LYS A 101 8.56 -22.96 -16.66
N ARG A 102 7.69 -22.35 -17.46
CA ARG A 102 7.44 -22.78 -18.85
C ARG A 102 8.60 -22.40 -19.78
N LEU A 103 9.27 -21.28 -19.53
CA LEU A 103 10.43 -20.84 -20.32
C LEU A 103 11.68 -21.65 -20.01
N THR A 104 11.95 -21.86 -18.72
CA THR A 104 13.21 -22.45 -18.24
C THR A 104 13.15 -23.96 -18.06
N GLY A 105 11.95 -24.55 -17.94
CA GLY A 105 11.75 -25.95 -17.56
C GLY A 105 12.30 -26.29 -16.16
N ASN A 106 12.77 -25.29 -15.42
CA ASN A 106 13.52 -25.48 -14.18
C ASN A 106 12.57 -25.65 -13.00
N LYS A 107 12.71 -26.76 -12.27
CA LYS A 107 11.87 -27.10 -11.10
C LYS A 107 12.34 -26.41 -9.81
N ASN A 108 13.55 -25.87 -9.79
CA ASN A 108 14.18 -25.28 -8.60
C ASN A 108 14.07 -23.75 -8.63
N TYR A 109 12.88 -23.22 -8.34
CA TYR A 109 12.71 -21.79 -8.09
C TYR A 109 12.87 -21.50 -6.61
N ASP A 110 13.67 -20.48 -6.30
CA ASP A 110 13.60 -19.82 -5.00
C ASP A 110 12.25 -19.12 -4.91
N THR A 111 11.40 -19.57 -3.99
CA THR A 111 10.05 -19.03 -3.77
C THR A 111 10.07 -17.68 -3.06
N ALA A 112 11.24 -17.19 -2.65
CA ALA A 112 11.38 -15.94 -1.90
C ALA A 112 11.05 -14.69 -2.73
N THR A 113 11.36 -14.67 -4.03
CA THR A 113 11.27 -13.45 -4.86
C THR A 113 10.59 -13.72 -6.19
N ALA A 114 9.79 -12.76 -6.67
CA ALA A 114 9.22 -12.84 -8.01
C ALA A 114 10.35 -12.80 -9.05
N PRO A 115 10.30 -13.62 -10.12
CA PRO A 115 11.24 -13.48 -11.22
C PRO A 115 11.03 -12.11 -11.88
N GLN A 116 12.12 -11.40 -12.15
CA GLN A 116 12.09 -10.10 -12.85
C GLN A 116 11.99 -10.34 -14.35
N LEU A 117 10.83 -10.80 -14.79
CA LEU A 117 10.56 -11.08 -16.20
C LEU A 117 10.49 -9.76 -16.98
N LYS A 118 11.29 -9.66 -18.04
CA LYS A 118 11.18 -8.55 -18.98
C LYS A 118 10.00 -8.79 -19.91
N GLU A 119 9.53 -7.72 -20.56
CA GLU A 119 8.47 -7.80 -21.55
C GLU A 119 8.80 -8.81 -22.68
N GLU A 120 10.06 -8.86 -23.12
CA GLU A 120 10.55 -9.81 -24.12
C GLU A 120 10.42 -11.27 -23.67
N ASP A 121 10.63 -11.56 -22.39
CA ASP A 121 10.51 -12.90 -21.83
C ASP A 121 9.03 -13.31 -21.76
N LEU A 122 8.17 -12.39 -21.32
CA LEU A 122 6.72 -12.58 -21.33
C LEU A 122 6.19 -12.81 -22.75
N TYR A 123 6.68 -12.08 -23.75
CA TYR A 123 6.28 -12.27 -25.14
C TYR A 123 6.60 -13.70 -25.63
N LYS A 124 7.82 -14.20 -25.34
CA LYS A 124 8.22 -15.57 -25.71
C LYS A 124 7.33 -16.62 -25.04
N ILE A 125 6.96 -16.41 -23.78
CA ILE A 125 6.10 -17.33 -23.03
C ILE A 125 4.68 -17.30 -23.61
N LEU A 126 4.07 -16.12 -23.69
CA LEU A 126 2.68 -15.94 -24.09
C LEU A 126 2.45 -16.27 -25.57
N SER A 127 3.47 -16.17 -26.42
CA SER A 127 3.38 -16.55 -27.84
C SER A 127 3.17 -18.05 -28.04
N ASN A 128 3.71 -18.85 -27.12
CA ASN A 128 3.70 -20.31 -27.21
C ASN A 128 2.69 -20.95 -26.26
N LEU A 129 1.86 -20.13 -25.60
CA LEU A 129 0.91 -20.58 -24.59
C LEU A 129 -0.51 -20.28 -25.03
N ALA A 130 -1.33 -21.32 -25.09
CA ALA A 130 -2.76 -21.20 -25.34
C ALA A 130 -3.54 -21.15 -24.02
N LEU A 131 -4.69 -20.49 -24.03
CA LEU A 131 -5.59 -20.43 -22.88
C LEU A 131 -6.09 -21.81 -22.42
N ALA A 132 -6.19 -22.75 -23.35
CA ALA A 132 -6.63 -24.12 -23.12
C ALA A 132 -5.52 -25.03 -22.59
N ASP A 133 -4.25 -24.60 -22.63
CA ASP A 133 -3.14 -25.40 -22.15
C ASP A 133 -3.24 -25.62 -20.65
N GLU A 134 -2.66 -26.73 -20.20
CA GLU A 134 -2.62 -27.11 -18.79
C GLU A 134 -1.82 -26.09 -17.96
N ALA A 135 -2.39 -25.66 -16.84
CA ALA A 135 -1.80 -24.76 -15.86
C ALA A 135 -1.46 -25.53 -14.57
N PRO A 136 -0.69 -24.96 -13.62
CA PRO A 136 -0.14 -25.74 -12.51
C PRO A 136 -1.09 -25.94 -11.32
N LEU A 137 -2.29 -25.38 -11.34
CA LEU A 137 -3.25 -25.51 -10.23
C LEU A 137 -4.07 -26.79 -10.39
N LEU A 138 -4.09 -27.63 -9.36
CA LEU A 138 -4.87 -28.87 -9.34
C LEU A 138 -6.30 -28.60 -8.84
N LEU A 139 -7.31 -28.98 -9.64
CA LEU A 139 -8.69 -29.06 -9.20
C LEU A 139 -8.93 -30.42 -8.55
N ALA A 140 -8.82 -30.46 -7.22
CA ALA A 140 -8.97 -31.70 -6.45
C ALA A 140 -10.32 -32.42 -6.70
N THR A 141 -11.39 -31.66 -6.95
CA THR A 141 -12.74 -32.18 -7.21
C THR A 141 -12.86 -32.91 -8.55
N GLU A 142 -12.09 -32.48 -9.55
CA GLU A 142 -12.15 -33.01 -10.92
C GLU A 142 -10.92 -33.87 -11.27
N ASN A 143 -9.98 -34.01 -10.33
CA ASN A 143 -8.72 -34.72 -10.50
C ASN A 143 -7.97 -34.34 -11.80
N ARG A 144 -8.02 -33.06 -12.16
CA ARG A 144 -7.33 -32.49 -13.32
C ARG A 144 -6.67 -31.18 -12.92
N ASN A 145 -5.69 -30.77 -13.71
CA ASN A 145 -5.19 -29.41 -13.60
C ASN A 145 -6.16 -28.42 -14.28
N THR A 146 -6.16 -27.19 -13.79
CA THR A 146 -6.83 -26.07 -14.47
C THR A 146 -6.18 -25.80 -15.81
N ASN A 147 -6.89 -25.19 -16.74
CA ASN A 147 -6.26 -24.54 -17.89
C ASN A 147 -5.78 -23.12 -17.52
N TRP A 148 -5.03 -22.47 -18.41
CA TRP A 148 -4.51 -21.11 -18.16
C TRP A 148 -5.61 -20.06 -18.01
N ARG A 149 -6.72 -20.21 -18.74
CA ARG A 149 -7.88 -19.33 -18.57
C ARG A 149 -8.42 -19.40 -17.13
N GLU A 150 -8.72 -20.59 -16.64
CA GLU A 150 -9.20 -20.83 -15.27
C GLU A 150 -8.20 -20.33 -14.23
N TYR A 151 -6.90 -20.61 -14.45
CA TYR A 151 -5.83 -20.19 -13.57
C TYR A 151 -5.73 -18.67 -13.44
N ILE A 152 -5.75 -17.93 -14.56
CA ILE A 152 -5.66 -16.46 -14.57
C ILE A 152 -6.88 -15.85 -13.89
N ILE A 153 -8.08 -16.34 -14.21
CA ILE A 153 -9.32 -15.85 -13.59
C ILE A 153 -9.23 -16.01 -12.07
N PHE A 154 -8.89 -17.20 -11.59
CA PHE A 154 -8.77 -17.49 -10.16
C PHE A 154 -7.77 -16.55 -9.46
N ARG A 155 -6.55 -16.39 -10.01
CA ARG A 155 -5.51 -15.53 -9.43
C ARG A 155 -5.91 -14.05 -9.44
N CYS A 156 -6.57 -13.59 -10.50
CA CYS A 156 -7.07 -12.22 -10.59
C CYS A 156 -8.22 -11.96 -9.60
N GLU A 157 -9.10 -12.94 -9.37
CA GLU A 157 -10.16 -12.84 -8.36
C GLU A 157 -9.61 -12.78 -6.94
N GLU A 158 -8.64 -13.62 -6.60
CA GLU A 158 -7.98 -13.60 -5.28
C GLU A 158 -7.26 -12.26 -5.03
N THR A 159 -6.61 -11.74 -6.06
CA THR A 159 -5.99 -10.42 -6.05
C THR A 159 -7.03 -9.33 -5.83
N ARG A 160 -8.12 -9.33 -6.60
CA ARG A 160 -9.21 -8.35 -6.51
C ARG A 160 -9.87 -8.36 -5.13
N SER A 161 -10.20 -9.54 -4.59
CA SER A 161 -10.79 -9.66 -3.26
C SER A 161 -9.90 -9.06 -2.18
N SER A 162 -8.57 -9.20 -2.34
CA SER A 162 -7.60 -8.61 -1.40
C SER A 162 -7.53 -7.10 -1.55
N ILE A 163 -7.52 -6.59 -2.79
CA ILE A 163 -7.55 -5.15 -3.10
C ILE A 163 -8.81 -4.49 -2.55
N GLU A 164 -9.99 -5.07 -2.76
CA GLU A 164 -11.26 -4.53 -2.27
C GLU A 164 -11.26 -4.40 -0.73
N LYS A 165 -10.71 -5.40 -0.03
CA LYS A 165 -10.54 -5.36 1.43
C LYS A 165 -9.52 -4.30 1.87
N ILE A 166 -8.50 -4.02 1.07
CA ILE A 166 -7.56 -2.93 1.35
C ILE A 166 -8.25 -1.57 1.14
N ILE A 167 -9.01 -1.41 0.06
CA ILE A 167 -9.73 -0.17 -0.28
C ILE A 167 -10.82 0.14 0.76
N SER A 168 -11.50 -0.86 1.33
CA SER A 168 -12.46 -0.61 2.41
C SER A 168 -11.81 0.01 3.67
N LEU A 169 -10.47 -0.04 3.77
CA LEU A 169 -9.67 0.56 4.84
C LEU A 169 -8.96 1.86 4.41
N THR A 170 -9.43 2.52 3.34
CA THR A 170 -8.81 3.72 2.73
C THR A 170 -8.45 4.82 3.74
N LEU A 171 -9.26 5.02 4.79
CA LEU A 171 -9.01 6.04 5.83
C LEU A 171 -7.69 5.85 6.60
N PHE A 172 -7.13 4.65 6.58
CA PHE A 172 -5.88 4.30 7.26
C PHE A 172 -4.68 4.18 6.30
N LEU A 173 -4.91 4.35 4.99
CA LEU A 173 -3.89 4.20 3.98
C LEU A 173 -3.08 5.49 3.84
N GLN A 174 -1.76 5.33 3.72
CA GLN A 174 -0.89 6.43 3.31
C GLN A 174 -1.15 6.73 1.82
N SER A 175 -1.09 8.00 1.41
CA SER A 175 -1.44 8.43 0.05
C SER A 175 -0.65 7.70 -1.04
N GLU A 176 0.64 7.46 -0.82
CA GLU A 176 1.50 6.72 -1.74
C GLU A 176 1.04 5.26 -1.90
N TYR A 177 0.75 4.57 -0.80
CA TYR A 177 0.22 3.22 -0.85
C TYR A 177 -1.16 3.16 -1.51
N ALA A 178 -2.07 4.08 -1.17
CA ALA A 178 -3.39 4.15 -1.76
C ALA A 178 -3.31 4.32 -3.29
N HIS A 179 -2.39 5.16 -3.78
CA HIS A 179 -2.14 5.34 -5.21
C HIS A 179 -1.74 4.04 -5.91
N ILE A 180 -0.82 3.27 -5.32
CA ILE A 180 -0.39 1.98 -5.88
C ILE A 180 -1.56 0.99 -5.93
N ILE A 181 -2.36 0.91 -4.87
CA ILE A 181 -3.52 0.01 -4.80
C ILE A 181 -4.59 0.40 -5.84
N LEU A 182 -4.84 1.70 -6.04
CA LEU A 182 -5.79 2.18 -7.06
C LEU A 182 -5.29 1.91 -8.49
N LYS A 183 -3.98 2.02 -8.75
CA LYS A 183 -3.39 1.57 -10.02
C LYS A 183 -3.64 0.08 -10.25
N LEU A 184 -3.51 -0.72 -9.19
CA LEU A 184 -3.69 -2.17 -9.28
C LEU A 184 -5.16 -2.54 -9.49
N GLU A 185 -6.10 -1.88 -8.79
CA GLU A 185 -7.55 -2.04 -8.97
C GLU A 185 -7.99 -1.74 -10.42
N SER A 186 -7.43 -0.67 -10.99
CA SER A 186 -7.73 -0.24 -12.35
C SER A 186 -6.92 -0.95 -13.44
N CYS A 187 -6.06 -1.91 -13.07
CA CYS A 187 -5.17 -2.64 -13.97
C CYS A 187 -5.95 -3.41 -15.03
N SER A 188 -5.45 -3.36 -16.27
CA SER A 188 -6.11 -3.98 -17.42
C SER A 188 -6.19 -5.50 -17.32
N LEU A 189 -5.18 -6.18 -16.75
CA LEU A 189 -5.23 -7.63 -16.55
C LEU A 189 -6.44 -8.07 -15.72
N LEU A 190 -6.75 -7.35 -14.64
CA LEU A 190 -7.91 -7.66 -13.81
C LEU A 190 -9.20 -7.49 -14.61
N LYS A 191 -9.34 -6.40 -15.37
CA LYS A 191 -10.51 -6.17 -16.23
C LYS A 191 -10.64 -7.23 -17.33
N THR A 192 -9.54 -7.57 -18.00
CA THR A 192 -9.50 -8.59 -19.05
C THR A 192 -9.83 -9.97 -18.50
N SER A 193 -9.48 -10.27 -17.24
CA SER A 193 -9.86 -11.53 -16.59
C SER A 193 -11.38 -11.72 -16.51
N ASP A 194 -12.17 -10.65 -16.39
CA ASP A 194 -13.63 -10.74 -16.42
C ASP A 194 -14.14 -11.02 -17.84
N ASN A 195 -13.51 -10.44 -18.86
CA ASN A 195 -13.80 -10.77 -20.27
C ASN A 195 -13.50 -12.24 -20.58
N LEU A 196 -12.45 -12.83 -19.99
CA LEU A 196 -12.13 -14.25 -20.14
C LEU A 196 -13.23 -15.17 -19.58
N LYS A 197 -14.14 -14.70 -18.71
CA LYS A 197 -15.30 -15.48 -18.27
C LYS A 197 -16.33 -15.65 -19.40
N SER A 198 -16.38 -14.73 -20.35
CA SER A 198 -17.32 -14.76 -21.49
C SER A 198 -16.93 -15.81 -22.53
N PRO A 199 -17.80 -16.79 -22.85
CA PRO A 199 -17.53 -17.78 -23.90
C PRO A 199 -17.33 -17.16 -25.28
N ALA A 200 -18.05 -16.07 -25.59
CA ALA A 200 -17.94 -15.38 -26.87
C ALA A 200 -16.56 -14.74 -27.06
N PHE A 201 -16.04 -14.10 -26.00
CA PHE A 201 -14.70 -13.52 -26.02
C PHE A 201 -13.64 -14.62 -26.19
N VAL A 202 -13.77 -15.72 -25.46
CA VAL A 202 -12.83 -16.86 -25.55
C VAL A 202 -12.80 -17.41 -26.97
N GLN A 203 -13.94 -17.63 -27.62
CA GLN A 203 -13.98 -18.12 -29.00
C GLN A 203 -13.25 -17.19 -29.99
N MET A 204 -13.28 -15.88 -29.77
CA MET A 204 -12.56 -14.91 -30.61
C MET A 204 -11.04 -15.01 -30.44
N VAL A 205 -10.54 -15.31 -29.24
CA VAL A 205 -9.10 -15.31 -28.92
C VAL A 205 -8.45 -16.69 -28.91
N ASN A 206 -9.24 -17.78 -28.90
CA ASN A 206 -8.75 -19.15 -28.72
C ASN A 206 -7.82 -19.67 -29.84
N ASN A 207 -7.84 -19.03 -31.01
CA ASN A 207 -7.06 -19.45 -32.19
C ASN A 207 -5.65 -18.82 -32.27
N SER A 208 -5.29 -18.00 -31.29
CA SER A 208 -4.01 -17.29 -31.21
C SER A 208 -3.44 -17.47 -29.81
N GLY A 209 -2.11 -17.59 -29.68
CA GLY A 209 -1.46 -17.63 -28.37
C GLY A 209 -1.86 -16.43 -27.49
N MET A 210 -1.54 -16.49 -26.21
CA MET A 210 -1.92 -15.48 -25.21
C MET A 210 -1.24 -14.10 -25.36
N ASN A 211 -0.60 -13.81 -26.50
CA ASN A 211 0.06 -12.54 -26.78
C ASN A 211 -0.83 -11.31 -26.63
N PHE A 212 -2.14 -11.45 -26.83
CA PHE A 212 -3.09 -10.36 -26.64
C PHE A 212 -3.12 -9.86 -25.17
N LEU A 213 -2.61 -10.65 -24.21
CA LEU A 213 -2.49 -10.29 -22.80
C LEU A 213 -1.12 -9.71 -22.42
N LEU A 214 -0.17 -9.59 -23.36
CA LEU A 214 1.21 -9.21 -23.03
C LEU A 214 1.29 -7.90 -22.23
N ASP A 215 0.68 -6.84 -22.77
CA ASP A 215 0.67 -5.51 -22.15
C ASP A 215 -0.03 -5.55 -20.78
N ASP A 216 -1.11 -6.31 -20.66
CA ASP A 216 -1.85 -6.51 -19.42
C ASP A 216 -0.99 -7.17 -18.34
N PHE A 217 -0.31 -8.28 -18.67
CA PHE A 217 0.60 -8.98 -17.77
C PHE A 217 1.78 -8.10 -17.37
N TYR A 218 2.39 -7.40 -18.33
CA TYR A 218 3.56 -6.57 -18.06
C TYR A 218 3.21 -5.40 -17.13
N LYS A 219 2.12 -4.68 -17.40
CA LYS A 219 1.62 -3.60 -16.53
C LYS A 219 1.31 -4.10 -15.13
N TYR A 220 0.61 -5.22 -15.02
CA TYR A 220 0.35 -5.85 -13.72
C TYR A 220 1.66 -6.20 -12.99
N HIS A 221 2.63 -6.78 -13.69
CA HIS A 221 3.92 -7.14 -13.12
C HIS A 221 4.67 -5.92 -12.56
N VAL A 222 4.75 -4.83 -13.33
CA VAL A 222 5.41 -3.58 -12.93
C VAL A 222 4.76 -2.96 -11.70
N ILE A 223 3.42 -2.89 -11.65
CA ILE A 223 2.71 -2.33 -10.48
C ILE A 223 2.96 -3.19 -9.23
N CYS A 224 2.99 -4.52 -9.37
CA CYS A 224 3.30 -5.41 -8.25
C CYS A 224 4.76 -5.27 -7.76
N LEU A 225 5.73 -4.98 -8.64
CA LEU A 225 7.09 -4.64 -8.23
C LEU A 225 7.13 -3.31 -7.46
N GLU A 226 6.41 -2.28 -7.91
CA GLU A 226 6.25 -1.01 -7.19
C GLU A 226 5.67 -1.23 -5.78
N LEU A 227 4.67 -2.11 -5.67
CA LEU A 227 4.06 -2.52 -4.39
C LEU A 227 5.05 -3.28 -3.48
N GLU A 228 5.85 -4.19 -4.03
CA GLU A 228 6.86 -4.94 -3.28
C GLU A 228 7.93 -4.00 -2.72
N ASP A 229 8.40 -3.04 -3.53
CA ASP A 229 9.34 -2.01 -3.10
C ASP A 229 8.77 -1.14 -1.98
N TYR A 230 7.52 -0.70 -2.10
CA TYR A 230 6.84 0.06 -1.05
C TYR A 230 6.76 -0.75 0.25
N LYS A 231 6.34 -2.02 0.17
CA LYS A 231 6.25 -2.92 1.31
C LYS A 231 7.60 -3.07 2.00
N ASN A 232 8.67 -3.29 1.24
CA ASN A 232 10.02 -3.50 1.77
C ASN A 232 10.54 -2.25 2.52
N LYS A 233 10.20 -1.06 2.04
CA LYS A 233 10.57 0.22 2.65
C LYS A 233 9.74 0.59 3.89
N HIS A 234 8.44 0.28 3.89
CA HIS A 234 7.49 0.89 4.84
C HIS A 234 6.72 -0.10 5.73
N MET A 235 6.67 -1.39 5.38
CA MET A 235 5.81 -2.40 6.03
C MET A 235 6.56 -3.59 6.64
N THR A 236 7.89 -3.61 6.59
CA THR A 236 8.80 -4.66 7.10
C THR A 236 8.89 -4.69 8.64
N VAL A 237 7.74 -4.86 9.30
CA VAL A 237 7.64 -4.90 10.78
C VAL A 237 6.99 -6.18 11.31
N PHE A 238 6.46 -7.06 10.45
CA PHE A 238 5.84 -8.31 10.92
C PHE A 238 6.25 -9.48 10.03
N GLY A 239 7.44 -9.99 10.27
CA GLY A 239 7.88 -11.34 9.94
C GLY A 239 8.19 -12.06 11.25
#